data_AF-A0AA36HN12-F1
#
_entry.id   AF-A0AA36HN12-F1
#
_cell.length_a   1.000
_cell.length_b   1.000
_cell.length_c   1.000
_cell.angle_alpha   90.00
_cell.angle_beta   90.00
_cell.angle_gamma   90.00
#
_symmetry.space_group_name_H-M   'P 1'
#
loop_
_entity.id
_entity.type
_entity.pdbx_description
1 polymer ?
#
loop_
_entity_poly.entity_id
_entity_poly.type
_entity_poly.pdbx_seq_one_letter_code
_entity_poly.pdbx_strand_id
1 'polypeptide(L)'
;MLNTKQCMEQRILKRREEEARTTDLRRRLMENNIYAGYGKSDLSVEKKRRAHSECAERRELLADYGYVKAEQEKTKRAQVTMLEEQLADQLSKSKAEQLRSEMDRRRICEGSEELRALKERLHMAKVNKERAQQLLEIEVRKERNRIADHMLTEHMENERLEQQELEHKLIIEKQKQRERVKVINQQQIAMKEAQREEAMQEYIKERQQVEELVEKIAKEDAKEAKVRSDKQVESRIMLQQFMLDQKAKQEKAEAEERAENERIEQFARDKRAREERLEQERQEKEKEKIRILNAMLGKMEAKNKAAEEFELLRNDLHFEEGQAEARRVEEMRMRKKLEDREEMRNAHFIQMQAKEEKMSRAREDEAKLREELMSKFAEDDRIEQLNDHKRRLKVEQHKRETERLIEMRREMFEVARAKERDEQEALKKDEDQRRIIIEEEKKRLLREHGQELKKFLPKNTLGSMEDYQLLFGEAA
;
A
#
# COMPACT_ATOMS: atom_id res chain seq x y z
N MET A 1 17.00 148.41 27.01
CA MET A 1 16.29 147.38 27.82
C MET A 1 14.77 147.42 27.66
N LEU A 2 14.16 148.60 27.52
CA LEU A 2 12.69 148.67 27.47
C LEU A 2 12.08 148.17 26.14
N ASN A 3 12.68 148.44 24.97
CA ASN A 3 12.06 148.11 23.68
C ASN A 3 12.08 146.61 23.31
N THR A 4 13.09 145.88 23.79
CA THR A 4 13.20 144.43 23.61
C THR A 4 12.11 143.66 24.37
N LYS A 5 11.56 144.21 25.47
CA LYS A 5 10.54 143.56 26.30
C LYS A 5 9.13 143.67 25.69
N GLN A 6 8.73 144.86 25.22
CA GLN A 6 7.45 145.05 24.53
C GLN A 6 7.40 144.31 23.18
N CYS A 7 8.49 144.35 22.40
CA CYS A 7 8.58 143.63 21.14
C CYS A 7 8.53 142.10 21.36
N MET A 8 9.10 141.60 22.47
CA MET A 8 8.93 140.21 22.93
C MET A 8 7.48 139.91 23.32
N GLU A 9 6.82 140.75 24.12
CA GLU A 9 5.43 140.55 24.55
C GLU A 9 4.46 140.54 23.36
N GLN A 10 4.63 141.44 22.38
CA GLN A 10 3.84 141.40 21.14
C GLN A 10 4.12 140.15 20.31
N ARG A 11 5.37 139.67 20.27
CA ARG A 11 5.71 138.37 19.66
C ARG A 11 5.05 137.21 20.39
N ILE A 12 4.99 137.27 21.72
CA ILE A 12 4.33 136.26 22.57
C ILE A 12 2.81 136.28 22.35
N LEU A 13 2.17 137.45 22.26
CA LEU A 13 0.74 137.55 21.97
C LEU A 13 0.40 137.05 20.57
N LYS A 14 1.17 137.44 19.55
CA LYS A 14 1.02 136.88 18.19
C LYS A 14 1.23 135.37 18.17
N ARG A 15 2.24 134.86 18.88
CA ARG A 15 2.43 133.42 19.09
C ARG A 15 1.22 132.77 19.75
N ARG A 16 0.62 133.38 20.77
CA ARG A 16 -0.59 132.85 21.43
C ARG A 16 -1.82 132.84 20.52
N GLU A 17 -1.99 133.88 19.69
CA GLU A 17 -3.07 133.92 18.69
C GLU A 17 -2.85 132.90 17.56
N GLU A 18 -1.60 132.75 17.09
CA GLU A 18 -1.19 131.70 16.16
C GLU A 18 -1.42 130.31 16.77
N GLU A 19 -1.01 130.10 18.02
CA GLU A 19 -1.22 128.87 18.79
C GLU A 19 -2.72 128.56 18.91
N ALA A 20 -3.56 129.50 19.31
CA ALA A 20 -5.00 129.31 19.44
C ALA A 20 -5.67 128.91 18.11
N ARG A 21 -5.29 129.57 17.01
CA ARG A 21 -5.75 129.20 15.66
C ARG A 21 -5.28 127.80 15.28
N THR A 22 -4.04 127.43 15.60
CA THR A 22 -3.57 126.06 15.36
C THR A 22 -4.30 125.03 16.21
N THR A 23 -4.68 125.34 17.45
CA THR A 23 -5.44 124.42 18.32
C THR A 23 -6.86 124.21 17.84
N ASP A 24 -7.54 125.25 17.37
CA ASP A 24 -8.90 125.12 16.81
C ASP A 24 -8.90 124.37 15.49
N LEU A 25 -7.90 124.62 14.63
CA LEU A 25 -7.69 123.84 13.41
C LEU A 25 -7.41 122.36 13.75
N ARG A 26 -6.59 122.08 14.76
CA ARG A 26 -6.36 120.70 15.23
C ARG A 26 -7.63 120.05 15.75
N ARG A 27 -8.48 120.75 16.50
CA ARG A 27 -9.77 120.22 16.98
C ARG A 27 -10.71 119.89 15.83
N ARG A 28 -10.88 120.80 14.86
CA ARG A 28 -11.71 120.55 13.67
C ARG A 28 -11.18 119.41 12.80
N LEU A 29 -9.85 119.31 12.65
CA LEU A 29 -9.22 118.17 11.96
C LEU A 29 -9.43 116.86 12.73
N MET A 30 -9.41 116.88 14.07
CA MET A 30 -9.68 115.72 14.90
C MET A 30 -11.15 115.26 14.77
N GLU A 31 -12.11 116.18 14.85
CA GLU A 31 -13.54 115.88 14.63
C GLU A 31 -13.80 115.35 13.22
N ASN A 32 -13.23 115.99 12.18
CA ASN A 32 -13.33 115.51 10.81
C ASN A 32 -12.71 114.11 10.63
N ASN A 33 -11.59 113.82 11.32
CA ASN A 33 -10.99 112.49 11.31
C ASN A 33 -11.89 111.45 12.01
N ILE A 34 -12.58 111.81 13.09
CA ILE A 34 -13.52 110.93 13.80
C ILE A 34 -14.73 110.63 12.91
N TYR A 35 -15.34 111.64 12.29
CA TYR A 35 -16.46 111.43 11.36
C TYR A 35 -16.06 110.63 10.11
N ALA A 36 -14.86 110.88 9.56
CA ALA A 36 -14.29 110.07 8.49
C ALA A 36 -14.04 108.61 8.94
N GLY A 37 -13.70 108.40 10.22
CA GLY A 37 -13.59 107.10 10.85
C GLY A 37 -14.93 106.37 10.95
N TYR A 38 -16.00 107.05 11.39
CA TYR A 38 -17.35 106.47 11.44
C TYR A 38 -17.87 106.10 10.05
N GLY A 39 -17.71 106.94 9.03
CA GLY A 39 -18.12 106.59 7.66
C GLY A 39 -17.39 105.35 7.12
N LYS A 40 -16.10 105.17 7.43
CA LYS A 40 -15.33 103.96 7.09
C LYS A 40 -15.78 102.73 7.90
N SER A 41 -16.10 102.93 9.19
CA SER A 41 -16.60 101.88 10.07
C SER A 41 -17.99 101.40 9.66
N ASP A 42 -18.91 102.31 9.35
CA ASP A 42 -20.28 101.99 8.92
C ASP A 42 -20.28 101.25 7.58
N LEU A 43 -19.45 101.66 6.63
CA LEU A 43 -19.26 100.92 5.39
C LEU A 43 -18.71 99.50 5.64
N SER A 44 -17.84 99.33 6.64
CA SER A 44 -17.29 98.03 7.05
C SER A 44 -18.35 97.15 7.74
N VAL A 45 -19.18 97.73 8.62
CA VAL A 45 -20.29 97.05 9.29
C VAL A 45 -21.35 96.62 8.28
N GLU A 46 -21.73 97.49 7.35
CA GLU A 46 -22.66 97.16 6.26
C GLU A 46 -22.09 96.07 5.34
N LYS A 47 -20.79 96.11 5.01
CA LYS A 47 -20.12 95.01 4.30
C LYS A 47 -20.18 93.69 5.08
N LYS A 48 -19.98 93.71 6.40
CA LYS A 48 -20.07 92.52 7.25
C LYS A 48 -21.51 91.99 7.35
N ARG A 49 -22.51 92.86 7.46
CA ARG A 49 -23.92 92.46 7.48
C ARG A 49 -24.34 91.80 6.18
N ARG A 50 -23.95 92.38 5.03
CA ARG A 50 -24.17 91.77 3.71
C ARG A 50 -23.47 90.42 3.60
N ALA A 51 -22.19 90.35 3.99
CA ALA A 51 -21.45 89.09 3.99
C ALA A 51 -22.08 88.02 4.91
N HIS A 52 -22.63 88.42 6.06
CA HIS A 52 -23.36 87.50 6.95
C HIS A 52 -24.69 87.03 6.35
N SER A 53 -25.47 87.92 5.73
CA SER A 53 -26.71 87.54 5.02
C SER A 53 -26.41 86.58 3.88
N GLU A 54 -25.42 86.91 3.03
CA GLU A 54 -24.99 86.05 1.93
C GLU A 54 -24.46 84.69 2.45
N CYS A 55 -23.77 84.67 3.58
CA CYS A 55 -23.30 83.43 4.21
C CYS A 55 -24.45 82.59 4.76
N ALA A 56 -25.46 83.22 5.37
CA ALA A 56 -26.66 82.54 5.86
C ALA A 56 -27.47 81.95 4.70
N GLU A 57 -27.74 82.74 3.66
CA GLU A 57 -28.42 82.28 2.44
C GLU A 57 -27.67 81.13 1.77
N ARG A 58 -26.34 81.24 1.64
CA ARG A 58 -25.51 80.13 1.11
C ARG A 58 -25.59 78.88 1.99
N ARG A 59 -25.63 79.03 3.31
CA ARG A 59 -25.74 77.91 4.24
C ARG A 59 -27.10 77.22 4.14
N GLU A 60 -28.18 77.99 4.02
CA GLU A 60 -29.54 77.46 3.79
C GLU A 60 -29.62 76.73 2.45
N LEU A 61 -29.12 77.32 1.37
CA LEU A 61 -29.06 76.68 0.05
C LEU A 61 -28.25 75.38 0.06
N LEU A 62 -27.13 75.34 0.79
CA LEU A 62 -26.33 74.11 0.94
C LEU A 62 -27.05 73.06 1.78
N ALA A 63 -27.80 73.46 2.80
CA ALA A 63 -28.58 72.56 3.63
C ALA A 63 -29.74 71.94 2.82
N ASP A 64 -30.48 72.75 2.07
CA ASP A 64 -31.56 72.31 1.20
C ASP A 64 -31.05 71.39 0.09
N TYR A 65 -29.93 71.76 -0.54
CA TYR A 65 -29.26 70.90 -1.52
C TYR A 65 -28.83 69.58 -0.89
N GLY A 66 -28.30 69.59 0.34
CA GLY A 66 -27.95 68.40 1.09
C GLY A 66 -29.16 67.51 1.38
N TYR A 67 -30.30 68.09 1.76
CA TYR A 67 -31.54 67.37 2.01
C TYR A 67 -32.08 66.70 0.73
N VAL A 68 -32.20 67.46 -0.36
CA VAL A 68 -32.68 66.95 -1.65
C VAL A 68 -31.76 65.84 -2.17
N LYS A 69 -30.43 66.03 -2.07
CA LYS A 69 -29.47 65.00 -2.46
C LYS A 69 -29.60 63.74 -1.61
N ALA A 70 -29.76 63.87 -0.29
CA ALA A 70 -29.95 62.73 0.61
C ALA A 70 -31.24 61.97 0.30
N GLU A 71 -32.33 62.67 -0.04
CA GLU A 71 -33.60 62.05 -0.45
C GLU A 71 -33.45 61.31 -1.79
N GLN A 72 -32.77 61.92 -2.76
CA GLN A 72 -32.44 61.26 -4.04
C GLN A 72 -31.52 60.04 -3.85
N GLU A 73 -30.56 60.09 -2.91
CA GLU A 73 -29.74 58.93 -2.59
C GLU A 73 -30.55 57.81 -1.93
N LYS A 74 -31.50 58.15 -1.05
CA LYS A 74 -32.40 57.16 -0.45
C LYS A 74 -33.27 56.47 -1.50
N THR A 75 -33.86 57.22 -2.43
CA THR A 75 -34.68 56.64 -3.50
C THR A 75 -33.84 55.78 -4.44
N LYS A 76 -32.65 56.22 -4.83
CA LYS A 76 -31.71 55.41 -5.62
C LYS A 76 -31.30 54.13 -4.89
N ARG A 77 -31.00 54.22 -3.59
CA ARG A 77 -30.66 53.03 -2.77
C ARG A 77 -31.83 52.06 -2.72
N ALA A 78 -33.06 52.53 -2.49
CA ALA A 78 -34.25 51.70 -2.50
C ALA A 78 -34.50 51.02 -3.85
N GLN A 79 -34.27 51.74 -4.96
CA GLN A 79 -34.36 51.16 -6.30
C GLN A 79 -33.29 50.08 -6.53
N VAL A 80 -32.04 50.33 -6.10
CA VAL A 80 -30.95 49.36 -6.20
C VAL A 80 -31.27 48.11 -5.38
N THR A 81 -31.72 48.25 -4.12
CA THR A 81 -32.07 47.09 -3.29
C THR A 81 -33.21 46.28 -3.89
N MET A 82 -34.24 46.92 -4.44
CA MET A 82 -35.33 46.20 -5.13
C MET A 82 -34.83 45.42 -6.35
N LEU A 83 -33.93 46.01 -7.15
CA LEU A 83 -33.34 45.33 -8.30
C LEU A 83 -32.42 44.17 -7.87
N GLU A 84 -31.66 44.35 -6.79
CA GLU A 84 -30.83 43.31 -6.20
C GLU A 84 -31.67 42.14 -5.68
N GLU A 85 -32.79 42.40 -5.00
CA GLU A 85 -33.73 41.37 -4.54
C GLU A 85 -34.36 40.60 -5.72
N GLN A 86 -34.82 41.31 -6.75
CA GLN A 86 -35.36 40.67 -7.96
C GLN A 86 -34.32 39.82 -8.68
N LEU A 87 -33.08 40.31 -8.77
CA LEU A 87 -31.98 39.56 -9.35
C LEU A 87 -31.64 38.32 -8.50
N ALA A 88 -31.60 38.47 -7.18
CA ALA A 88 -31.37 37.35 -6.26
C ALA A 88 -32.45 36.28 -6.37
N ASP A 89 -33.72 36.68 -6.48
CA ASP A 89 -34.84 35.75 -6.68
C ASP A 89 -34.77 35.03 -8.03
N GLN A 90 -34.43 35.74 -9.11
CA GLN A 90 -34.25 35.13 -10.44
C GLN A 90 -33.07 34.16 -10.44
N LEU A 91 -31.95 34.52 -9.82
CA LEU A 91 -30.79 33.65 -9.65
C LEU A 91 -31.13 32.44 -8.79
N SER A 92 -31.91 32.60 -7.73
CA SER A 92 -32.37 31.52 -6.87
C SER A 92 -33.27 30.55 -7.64
N LYS A 93 -34.23 31.06 -8.42
CA LYS A 93 -35.11 30.25 -9.29
C LYS A 93 -34.31 29.49 -10.34
N SER A 94 -33.40 30.17 -11.04
CA SER A 94 -32.52 29.56 -12.03
C SER A 94 -31.65 28.45 -11.42
N LYS A 95 -31.04 28.69 -10.25
CA LYS A 95 -30.28 27.66 -9.52
C LYS A 95 -31.15 26.49 -9.08
N ALA A 96 -32.36 26.75 -8.59
CA ALA A 96 -33.29 25.69 -8.19
C ALA A 96 -33.77 24.85 -9.39
N GLU A 97 -33.97 25.46 -10.56
CA GLU A 97 -34.25 24.77 -11.82
C GLU A 97 -33.07 23.93 -12.28
N GLN A 98 -31.85 24.49 -12.24
CA GLN A 98 -30.62 23.75 -12.53
C GLN A 98 -30.48 22.53 -11.60
N LEU A 99 -30.59 22.71 -10.29
CA LEU A 99 -30.53 21.61 -9.32
C LEU A 99 -31.60 20.56 -9.59
N ARG A 100 -32.85 20.95 -9.90
CA ARG A 100 -33.90 20.00 -10.27
C ARG A 100 -33.52 19.22 -11.53
N SER A 101 -33.07 19.90 -12.58
CA SER A 101 -32.65 19.25 -13.82
C SER A 101 -31.46 18.30 -13.62
N GLU A 102 -30.49 18.66 -12.76
CA GLU A 102 -29.36 17.80 -12.40
C GLU A 102 -29.81 16.60 -11.59
N MET A 103 -30.71 16.77 -10.64
CA MET A 103 -31.26 15.67 -9.83
C MET A 103 -32.09 14.72 -10.69
N ASP A 104 -32.90 15.24 -11.61
CA ASP A 104 -33.64 14.44 -12.57
C ASP A 104 -32.69 13.68 -13.51
N ARG A 105 -31.64 14.34 -14.02
CA ARG A 105 -30.57 13.70 -14.79
C ARG A 105 -29.90 12.59 -14.00
N ARG A 106 -29.49 12.84 -12.75
CA ARG A 106 -28.87 11.83 -11.87
C ARG A 106 -29.81 10.65 -11.65
N ARG A 107 -31.08 10.88 -11.33
CA ARG A 107 -32.10 9.84 -11.16
C ARG A 107 -32.23 8.96 -12.40
N ILE A 108 -32.29 9.57 -13.60
CA ILE A 108 -32.35 8.85 -14.87
C ILE A 108 -31.06 8.04 -15.10
N CYS A 109 -29.90 8.62 -14.78
CA CYS A 109 -28.61 7.96 -14.94
C CYS A 109 -28.40 6.76 -14.02
N GLU A 110 -28.82 6.87 -12.76
CA GLU A 110 -28.71 5.81 -11.74
C GLU A 110 -29.76 4.71 -11.95
N GLY A 111 -30.95 5.10 -12.43
CA GLY A 111 -32.04 4.19 -12.78
C GLY A 111 -31.84 3.43 -14.10
N SER A 112 -30.98 3.92 -14.99
CA SER A 112 -30.72 3.27 -16.29
C SER A 112 -29.81 2.05 -16.15
N GLU A 113 -30.33 0.88 -16.53
CA GLU A 113 -29.56 -0.38 -16.58
C GLU A 113 -28.46 -0.34 -17.63
N GLU A 114 -28.70 0.32 -18.76
CA GLU A 114 -27.72 0.45 -19.86
C GLU A 114 -26.47 1.22 -19.42
N LEU A 115 -26.66 2.34 -18.70
CA LEU A 115 -25.54 3.13 -18.16
C LEU A 115 -24.81 2.38 -17.06
N ARG A 116 -25.52 1.61 -16.22
CA ARG A 116 -24.91 0.76 -15.19
C ARG A 116 -24.04 -0.33 -15.83
N ALA A 117 -24.56 -1.04 -16.81
CA ALA A 117 -23.81 -2.06 -17.55
C ALA A 117 -22.60 -1.46 -18.28
N LEU A 118 -22.72 -0.25 -18.86
CA LEU A 118 -21.59 0.44 -19.47
C LEU A 118 -20.53 0.81 -18.43
N LYS A 119 -20.91 1.37 -17.28
CA LYS A 119 -19.99 1.70 -16.18
C LYS A 119 -19.25 0.47 -15.68
N GLU A 120 -19.95 -0.67 -15.54
CA GLU A 120 -19.34 -1.94 -15.16
C GLU A 120 -18.33 -2.42 -16.20
N ARG A 121 -18.66 -2.37 -17.50
CA ARG A 121 -17.72 -2.73 -18.58
C ARG A 121 -16.51 -1.80 -18.62
N LEU A 122 -16.71 -0.50 -18.43
CA LEU A 122 -15.61 0.47 -18.32
C LEU A 122 -14.75 0.20 -17.07
N HIS A 123 -15.36 -0.17 -15.95
CA HIS A 123 -14.64 -0.55 -14.74
C HIS A 123 -13.82 -1.83 -14.96
N MET A 124 -14.40 -2.86 -15.59
CA MET A 124 -13.67 -4.07 -16.01
C MET A 124 -12.48 -3.72 -16.92
N ALA A 125 -12.65 -2.77 -17.85
CA ALA A 125 -11.55 -2.31 -18.69
C ALA A 125 -10.43 -1.64 -17.88
N LYS A 126 -10.76 -0.85 -16.85
CA LYS A 126 -9.78 -0.27 -15.90
C LYS A 126 -9.02 -1.37 -15.16
N VAL A 127 -9.73 -2.35 -14.59
CA VAL A 127 -9.13 -3.49 -13.90
C VAL A 127 -8.23 -4.30 -14.84
N ASN A 128 -8.63 -4.49 -16.10
CA ASN A 128 -7.82 -5.17 -17.10
C ASN A 128 -6.54 -4.40 -17.44
N LYS A 129 -6.62 -3.06 -17.53
CA LYS A 129 -5.45 -2.18 -17.71
C LYS A 129 -4.49 -2.30 -16.52
N GLU A 130 -5.02 -2.23 -15.30
CA GLU A 130 -4.23 -2.39 -14.06
C GLU A 130 -3.58 -3.77 -13.98
N ARG A 131 -4.32 -4.84 -14.31
CA ARG A 131 -3.79 -6.20 -14.37
C ARG A 131 -2.66 -6.33 -15.40
N ALA A 132 -2.81 -5.72 -16.57
CA ALA A 132 -1.75 -5.71 -17.58
C ALA A 132 -0.50 -4.96 -17.09
N GLN A 133 -0.68 -3.85 -16.37
CA GLN A 133 0.43 -3.13 -15.73
C GLN A 133 1.12 -3.98 -14.66
N GLN A 134 0.36 -4.68 -13.81
CA GLN A 134 0.90 -5.58 -12.79
C GLN A 134 1.69 -6.74 -13.41
N LEU A 135 1.22 -7.33 -14.50
CA LEU A 135 1.96 -8.38 -15.21
C LEU A 135 3.30 -7.86 -15.74
N LEU A 136 3.30 -6.66 -16.33
CA LEU A 136 4.52 -6.02 -16.82
C LEU A 136 5.48 -5.67 -15.67
N GLU A 137 4.96 -5.23 -14.53
CA GLU A 137 5.77 -5.00 -13.32
C GLU A 137 6.39 -6.31 -12.81
N ILE A 138 5.62 -7.39 -12.78
CA ILE A 138 6.11 -8.73 -12.40
C ILE A 138 7.22 -9.18 -13.35
N GLU A 139 7.06 -8.98 -14.66
CA GLU A 139 8.10 -9.30 -15.65
C GLU A 139 9.37 -8.49 -15.41
N VAL A 140 9.26 -7.17 -15.23
CA VAL A 140 10.40 -6.29 -14.91
C VAL A 140 11.08 -6.75 -13.61
N ARG A 141 10.31 -7.13 -12.59
CA ARG A 141 10.83 -7.62 -11.31
C ARG A 141 11.54 -8.97 -11.47
N LYS A 142 11.00 -9.88 -12.29
CA LYS A 142 11.65 -11.16 -12.61
C LYS A 142 12.98 -10.95 -13.31
N GLU A 143 13.05 -10.05 -14.30
CA GLU A 143 14.32 -9.75 -14.97
C GLU A 143 15.34 -9.12 -14.00
N ARG A 144 14.91 -8.20 -13.12
CA ARG A 144 15.78 -7.66 -12.07
C ARG A 144 16.31 -8.73 -11.12
N ASN A 145 15.46 -9.66 -10.69
CA ASN A 145 15.86 -10.76 -9.83
C ASN A 145 16.86 -11.68 -10.56
N ARG A 146 16.63 -12.01 -11.84
CA ARG A 146 17.58 -12.80 -12.64
C ARG A 146 18.96 -12.13 -12.71
N ILE A 147 19.01 -10.82 -12.94
CA ILE A 147 20.27 -10.08 -12.96
C ILE A 147 20.96 -10.16 -11.58
N ALA A 148 20.22 -9.98 -10.49
CA ALA A 148 20.76 -10.08 -9.14
C ALA A 148 21.28 -11.49 -8.81
N ASP A 149 20.53 -12.54 -9.19
CA ASP A 149 20.92 -13.93 -9.01
C ASP A 149 22.18 -14.25 -9.83
N HIS A 150 22.28 -13.75 -11.06
CA HIS A 150 23.50 -13.88 -11.87
C HIS A 150 24.70 -13.21 -11.19
N MET A 151 24.56 -11.98 -10.69
CA MET A 151 25.63 -11.28 -9.96
C MET A 151 26.06 -12.04 -8.70
N LEU A 152 25.11 -12.62 -7.96
CA LEU A 152 25.41 -13.45 -6.79
C LEU A 152 26.15 -14.72 -7.18
N THR A 153 25.73 -15.38 -8.27
CA THR A 153 26.37 -16.59 -8.77
C THR A 153 27.81 -16.32 -9.23
N GLU A 154 28.04 -15.22 -9.95
CA GLU A 154 29.38 -14.77 -10.33
C GLU A 154 30.25 -14.47 -9.10
N HIS A 155 29.70 -13.80 -8.08
CA HIS A 155 30.42 -13.55 -6.84
C HIS A 155 30.83 -14.85 -6.13
N MET A 156 29.91 -15.81 -6.00
CA MET A 156 30.20 -17.09 -5.35
C MET A 156 31.23 -17.92 -6.13
N GLU A 157 31.18 -17.92 -7.47
CA GLU A 157 32.20 -18.59 -8.29
C GLU A 157 33.58 -17.92 -8.14
N ASN A 158 33.62 -16.58 -8.09
CA ASN A 158 34.88 -15.86 -7.87
C ASN A 158 35.48 -16.19 -6.50
N GLU A 159 34.68 -16.18 -5.42
CA GLU A 159 35.15 -16.58 -4.08
C GLU A 159 35.66 -18.04 -4.07
N ARG A 160 34.97 -18.94 -4.77
CA ARG A 160 35.40 -20.34 -4.91
C ARG A 160 36.74 -20.45 -5.63
N LEU A 161 36.93 -19.71 -6.73
CA LEU A 161 38.19 -19.67 -7.47
C LEU A 161 39.32 -19.09 -6.61
N GLU A 162 39.07 -18.02 -5.86
CA GLU A 162 40.05 -17.44 -4.93
C GLU A 162 40.49 -18.44 -3.86
N GLN A 163 39.55 -19.21 -3.29
CA GLN A 163 39.87 -20.28 -2.34
C GLN A 163 40.74 -21.37 -2.98
N GLN A 164 40.39 -21.82 -4.19
CA GLN A 164 41.19 -22.79 -4.93
C GLN A 164 42.59 -22.27 -5.25
N GLU A 165 42.73 -21.00 -5.62
CA GLU A 165 44.04 -20.38 -5.82
C GLU A 165 44.87 -20.33 -4.54
N LEU A 166 44.26 -20.02 -3.40
CA LEU A 166 44.93 -20.02 -2.10
C LEU A 166 45.40 -21.42 -1.69
N GLU A 167 44.56 -22.45 -1.89
CA GLU A 167 44.94 -23.85 -1.67
C GLU A 167 46.10 -24.26 -2.57
N HIS A 168 46.04 -23.91 -3.86
CA HIS A 168 47.11 -24.21 -4.80
C HIS A 168 48.43 -23.50 -4.41
N LYS A 169 48.36 -22.23 -3.98
CA LYS A 169 49.52 -21.50 -3.44
C LYS A 169 50.11 -22.20 -2.22
N LEU A 170 49.27 -22.68 -1.29
CA LEU A 170 49.70 -23.43 -0.11
C LEU A 170 50.38 -24.76 -0.48
N ILE A 171 49.85 -25.48 -1.47
CA ILE A 171 50.45 -26.72 -1.98
C ILE A 171 51.83 -26.43 -2.57
N ILE A 172 51.97 -25.39 -3.38
CA ILE A 172 53.26 -24.96 -3.95
C ILE A 172 54.25 -24.61 -2.83
N GLU A 173 53.83 -23.87 -1.79
CA GLU A 173 54.71 -23.55 -0.66
C GLU A 173 55.15 -24.81 0.10
N LYS A 174 54.24 -25.74 0.37
CA LYS A 174 54.57 -27.04 0.99
C LYS A 174 55.55 -27.84 0.13
N GLN A 175 55.39 -27.84 -1.19
CA GLN A 175 56.33 -28.49 -2.11
C GLN A 175 57.71 -27.83 -2.04
N LYS A 176 57.78 -26.50 -2.10
CA LYS A 176 59.05 -25.75 -1.94
C LYS A 176 59.73 -26.05 -0.61
N GLN A 177 58.97 -26.16 0.48
CA GLN A 177 59.51 -26.55 1.79
C GLN A 177 60.07 -27.98 1.77
N ARG A 178 59.36 -28.94 1.18
CA ARG A 178 59.84 -30.32 1.02
C ARG A 178 61.11 -30.39 0.17
N GLU A 179 61.19 -29.62 -0.90
CA GLU A 179 62.39 -29.51 -1.73
C GLU A 179 63.57 -28.95 -0.93
N ARG A 180 63.37 -27.88 -0.14
CA ARG A 180 64.41 -27.35 0.75
C ARG A 180 64.92 -28.39 1.74
N VAL A 181 64.01 -29.12 2.39
CA VAL A 181 64.39 -30.20 3.32
C VAL A 181 65.16 -31.32 2.60
N LYS A 182 64.73 -31.70 1.40
CA LYS A 182 65.42 -32.72 0.59
C LYS A 182 66.85 -32.30 0.25
N VAL A 183 67.06 -31.04 -0.15
CA VAL A 183 68.38 -30.49 -0.45
C VAL A 183 69.28 -30.53 0.80
N ILE A 184 68.76 -30.11 1.96
CA ILE A 184 69.52 -30.16 3.23
C ILE A 184 69.91 -31.61 3.58
N ASN A 185 68.97 -32.56 3.47
CA ASN A 185 69.24 -33.97 3.75
C ASN A 185 70.29 -34.55 2.79
N GLN A 186 70.25 -34.20 1.51
CA GLN A 186 71.27 -34.61 0.55
C GLN A 186 72.65 -34.05 0.89
N GLN A 187 72.74 -32.78 1.31
CA GLN A 187 73.98 -32.19 1.79
C GLN A 187 74.51 -32.93 3.03
N GLN A 188 73.65 -33.30 3.97
CA GLN A 188 74.05 -34.06 5.17
C GLN A 188 74.56 -35.47 4.82
N ILE A 189 73.94 -36.15 3.86
CA ILE A 189 74.39 -37.46 3.39
C ILE A 189 75.77 -37.32 2.74
N ALA A 190 75.94 -36.35 1.83
CA ALA A 190 77.21 -36.09 1.18
C ALA A 190 78.33 -35.77 2.19
N MET A 191 78.03 -34.98 3.22
CA MET A 191 78.97 -34.70 4.32
C MET A 191 79.35 -35.97 5.10
N LYS A 192 78.38 -36.84 5.42
CA LYS A 192 78.65 -38.11 6.12
C LYS A 192 79.44 -39.11 5.27
N GLU A 193 79.17 -39.15 3.96
CA GLU A 193 79.94 -39.97 3.02
C GLU A 193 81.38 -39.49 2.92
N ALA A 194 81.60 -38.17 2.81
CA ALA A 194 82.95 -37.60 2.84
C ALA A 194 83.70 -37.93 4.14
N GLN A 195 83.03 -37.81 5.30
CA GLN A 195 83.61 -38.23 6.58
C GLN A 195 83.94 -39.73 6.64
N ARG A 196 83.11 -40.58 6.01
CA ARG A 196 83.38 -42.02 5.89
C ARG A 196 84.59 -42.29 5.02
N GLU A 197 84.74 -41.59 3.91
CA GLU A 197 85.89 -41.71 3.01
C GLU A 197 87.18 -41.27 3.72
N GLU A 198 87.16 -40.16 4.45
CA GLU A 198 88.29 -39.70 5.28
C GLU A 198 88.67 -40.74 6.34
N ALA A 199 87.69 -41.25 7.11
CA ALA A 199 87.93 -42.30 8.11
C ALA A 199 88.45 -43.61 7.48
N MET A 200 87.97 -43.97 6.29
CA MET A 200 88.48 -45.14 5.56
C MET A 200 89.92 -44.93 5.09
N GLN A 201 90.28 -43.72 4.65
CA GLN A 201 91.66 -43.38 4.29
C GLN A 201 92.58 -43.42 5.52
N GLU A 202 92.13 -42.94 6.67
CA GLU A 202 92.87 -43.04 7.93
C GLU A 202 93.06 -44.51 8.35
N TYR A 203 92.00 -45.32 8.28
CA TYR A 203 92.10 -46.76 8.55
C TYR A 203 93.08 -47.48 7.62
N ILE A 204 93.12 -47.13 6.33
CA ILE A 204 94.09 -47.72 5.39
C ILE A 204 95.53 -47.32 5.76
N LYS A 205 95.75 -46.06 6.16
CA LYS A 205 97.07 -45.59 6.63
C LYS A 205 97.48 -46.29 7.93
N GLU A 206 96.59 -46.39 8.90
CA GLU A 206 96.84 -47.12 10.16
C GLU A 206 97.10 -48.60 9.90
N ARG A 207 96.32 -49.24 9.01
CA ARG A 207 96.53 -50.64 8.64
C ARG A 207 97.90 -50.84 8.01
N GLN A 208 98.33 -49.97 7.09
CA GLN A 208 99.66 -50.03 6.49
C GLN A 208 100.77 -49.86 7.54
N GLN A 209 100.60 -48.95 8.50
CA GLN A 209 101.55 -48.77 9.61
C GLN A 209 101.60 -50.00 10.54
N VAL A 210 100.45 -50.64 10.80
CA VAL A 210 100.38 -51.89 11.56
C VAL A 210 101.01 -53.04 10.77
N GLU A 211 100.81 -53.11 9.46
CA GLU A 211 101.40 -54.13 8.58
C GLU A 211 102.94 -54.00 8.55
N GLU A 212 103.48 -52.77 8.51
CA GLU A 212 104.91 -52.48 8.66
C GLU A 212 105.45 -52.87 10.04
N LEU A 213 104.69 -52.63 11.11
CA LEU A 213 105.05 -53.05 12.46
C LEU A 213 105.08 -54.59 12.57
N VAL A 214 104.07 -55.27 12.02
CA VAL A 214 104.00 -56.74 11.98
C VAL A 214 105.14 -57.31 11.15
N GLU A 215 105.53 -56.69 10.04
CA GLU A 215 106.67 -57.13 9.24
C GLU A 215 108.02 -56.95 9.98
N LYS A 216 108.15 -55.88 10.79
CA LYS A 216 109.30 -55.71 11.70
C LYS A 216 109.31 -56.79 12.79
N ILE A 217 108.16 -57.06 13.41
CA ILE A 217 108.02 -58.11 14.42
C ILE A 217 108.32 -59.48 13.81
N ALA A 218 107.83 -59.79 12.61
CA ALA A 218 108.14 -61.05 11.92
C ALA A 218 109.64 -61.20 11.61
N LYS A 219 110.35 -60.11 11.32
CA LYS A 219 111.82 -60.11 11.13
C LYS A 219 112.57 -60.28 12.45
N GLU A 220 112.05 -59.81 13.57
CA GLU A 220 112.59 -60.05 14.90
C GLU A 220 112.29 -61.49 15.37
N ASP A 221 111.06 -61.97 15.18
CA ASP A 221 110.64 -63.34 15.47
C ASP A 221 111.40 -64.37 14.64
N ALA A 222 111.75 -64.09 13.38
CA ALA A 222 112.59 -64.99 12.58
C ALA A 222 114.02 -65.12 13.14
N LYS A 223 114.54 -64.08 13.79
CA LYS A 223 115.83 -64.14 14.50
C LYS A 223 115.69 -64.90 15.82
N GLU A 224 114.58 -64.70 16.51
CA GLU A 224 114.28 -65.39 17.77
C GLU A 224 113.93 -66.88 17.56
N ALA A 225 113.32 -67.25 16.42
CA ALA A 225 112.99 -68.61 16.02
C ALA A 225 114.25 -69.47 15.79
N LYS A 226 115.33 -68.87 15.27
CA LYS A 226 116.65 -69.55 15.20
C LYS A 226 117.17 -69.88 16.61
N VAL A 227 117.01 -68.96 17.56
CA VAL A 227 117.38 -69.17 18.98
C VAL A 227 116.46 -70.16 19.68
N ARG A 228 115.18 -70.26 19.28
CA ARG A 228 114.21 -71.22 19.80
C ARG A 228 114.40 -72.64 19.24
N SER A 229 114.82 -72.81 17.98
CA SER A 229 115.13 -74.13 17.39
C SER A 229 116.16 -74.89 18.23
N ASP A 230 117.17 -74.19 18.75
CA ASP A 230 118.22 -74.79 19.59
C ASP A 230 117.71 -75.17 20.99
N LYS A 231 116.63 -74.53 21.47
CA LYS A 231 115.98 -74.81 22.77
C LYS A 231 114.79 -75.79 22.68
N GLN A 232 114.27 -76.04 21.48
CA GLN A 232 113.12 -76.91 21.23
C GLN A 232 113.45 -78.41 21.27
N VAL A 233 114.72 -78.78 21.17
CA VAL A 233 115.16 -80.16 21.45
C VAL A 233 114.96 -80.50 22.93
N GLU A 234 115.11 -79.52 23.83
CA GLU A 234 114.98 -79.71 25.28
C GLU A 234 113.53 -79.64 25.78
N SER A 235 112.66 -78.87 25.13
CA SER A 235 111.26 -78.68 25.56
C SER A 235 110.28 -79.75 25.05
N ARG A 236 110.73 -80.65 24.16
CA ARG A 236 109.90 -81.73 23.59
C ARG A 236 109.51 -82.80 24.61
N ILE A 237 110.17 -82.82 25.77
CA ILE A 237 109.88 -83.71 26.90
C ILE A 237 108.76 -83.12 27.80
N MET A 238 108.50 -81.80 27.76
CA MET A 238 107.48 -81.14 28.60
C MET A 238 106.07 -81.08 28.00
N LEU A 239 105.92 -81.26 26.68
CA LEU A 239 104.62 -81.12 25.98
C LEU A 239 103.66 -82.32 26.19
N GLN A 240 104.15 -83.43 26.72
CA GLN A 240 103.31 -84.59 27.04
C GLN A 240 102.33 -84.35 28.21
N GLN A 241 102.51 -83.26 28.98
CA GLN A 241 101.70 -82.94 30.16
C GLN A 241 100.52 -81.98 29.90
N PHE A 242 100.48 -81.27 28.76
CA PHE A 242 99.45 -80.25 28.48
C PHE A 242 98.15 -80.80 27.84
N MET A 243 98.17 -82.02 27.29
CA MET A 243 97.00 -82.60 26.59
C MET A 243 95.85 -83.03 27.52
N LEU A 244 96.04 -83.06 28.83
CA LEU A 244 94.99 -83.42 29.80
C LEU A 244 94.09 -82.23 30.17
N ASP A 245 94.52 -80.99 29.98
CA ASP A 245 93.81 -79.78 30.44
C ASP A 245 92.77 -79.24 29.45
N GLN A 246 92.76 -79.69 28.20
CA GLN A 246 91.90 -79.14 27.15
C GLN A 246 90.47 -79.73 27.17
N LYS A 247 90.27 -80.91 27.77
CA LYS A 247 88.95 -81.58 27.84
C LYS A 247 87.98 -80.94 28.85
N ALA A 248 88.46 -80.26 29.88
CA ALA A 248 87.62 -79.72 30.95
C ALA A 248 86.91 -78.38 30.62
N LYS A 249 87.29 -77.72 29.52
CA LYS A 249 86.71 -76.41 29.13
C LYS A 249 85.49 -76.49 28.22
N GLN A 250 85.28 -77.61 27.51
CA GLN A 250 84.17 -77.77 26.58
C GLN A 250 82.82 -78.01 27.29
N GLU A 251 82.81 -78.69 28.44
CA GLU A 251 81.56 -79.03 29.15
C GLU A 251 80.88 -77.84 29.86
N LYS A 252 81.57 -76.69 30.03
CA LYS A 252 80.98 -75.50 30.70
C LYS A 252 80.17 -74.59 29.76
N ALA A 253 80.43 -74.63 28.45
CA ALA A 253 79.79 -73.73 27.48
C ALA A 253 78.34 -74.15 27.12
N GLU A 254 78.04 -75.44 27.12
CA GLU A 254 76.71 -75.97 26.74
C GLU A 254 75.62 -75.78 27.82
N ALA A 255 76.00 -75.40 29.05
CA ALA A 255 75.08 -75.20 30.16
C ALA A 255 74.49 -73.77 30.22
N GLU A 256 75.20 -72.77 29.70
CA GLU A 256 74.79 -71.36 29.76
C GLU A 256 73.74 -71.03 28.68
N GLU A 257 73.82 -71.68 27.51
CA GLU A 257 72.92 -71.43 26.37
C GLU A 257 71.46 -71.88 26.61
N ARG A 258 71.24 -72.87 27.49
CA ARG A 258 69.88 -73.36 27.83
C ARG A 258 69.12 -72.42 28.76
N ALA A 259 69.82 -71.66 29.61
CA ALA A 259 69.21 -70.77 30.59
C ALA A 259 68.70 -69.44 30.00
N GLU A 260 69.24 -69.04 28.84
CA GLU A 260 68.89 -67.78 28.18
C GLU A 260 67.60 -67.89 27.34
N ASN A 261 67.34 -69.07 26.78
CA ASN A 261 66.14 -69.34 25.97
C ASN A 261 64.83 -69.39 26.80
N GLU A 262 64.88 -69.83 28.06
CA GLU A 262 63.68 -69.91 28.92
C GLU A 262 63.16 -68.52 29.36
N ARG A 263 64.02 -67.49 29.41
CA ARG A 263 63.63 -66.13 29.80
C ARG A 263 62.90 -65.38 28.68
N ILE A 264 63.19 -65.71 27.42
CA ILE A 264 62.60 -65.07 26.23
C ILE A 264 61.14 -65.53 26.04
N GLU A 265 60.81 -66.78 26.37
CA GLU A 265 59.44 -67.28 26.27
C GLU A 265 58.46 -66.67 27.28
N GLN A 266 58.93 -66.33 28.49
CA GLN A 266 58.07 -65.76 29.54
C GLN A 266 57.64 -64.33 29.21
N PHE A 267 58.53 -63.51 28.66
CA PHE A 267 58.23 -62.13 28.26
C PHE A 267 57.23 -62.06 27.08
N ALA A 268 57.25 -63.06 26.19
CA ALA A 268 56.32 -63.14 25.06
C ALA A 268 54.87 -63.48 25.48
N ARG A 269 54.69 -64.22 26.59
CA ARG A 269 53.35 -64.59 27.11
C ARG A 269 52.67 -63.42 27.80
N ASP A 270 53.41 -62.62 28.58
CA ASP A 270 52.85 -61.48 29.31
C ASP A 270 52.40 -60.33 28.39
N LYS A 271 53.07 -60.14 27.24
CA LYS A 271 52.69 -59.12 26.25
C LYS A 271 51.33 -59.45 25.57
N ARG A 272 51.10 -60.71 25.22
CA ARG A 272 49.84 -61.16 24.58
C ARG A 272 48.65 -61.04 25.55
N ALA A 273 48.83 -61.40 26.82
CA ALA A 273 47.80 -61.28 27.84
C ALA A 273 47.39 -59.81 28.13
N ARG A 274 48.31 -58.86 27.91
CA ARG A 274 48.03 -57.42 28.09
C ARG A 274 47.29 -56.81 26.90
N GLU A 275 47.59 -57.27 25.68
CA GLU A 275 46.88 -56.87 24.45
C GLU A 275 45.43 -57.38 24.44
N GLU A 276 45.18 -58.63 24.84
CA GLU A 276 43.82 -59.21 24.94
C GLU A 276 42.93 -58.48 25.97
N ARG A 277 43.48 -58.06 27.12
CA ARG A 277 42.71 -57.30 28.13
C ARG A 277 42.30 -55.90 27.62
N LEU A 278 43.16 -55.26 26.84
CA LEU A 278 42.88 -53.94 26.23
C LEU A 278 41.81 -54.02 25.14
N GLU A 279 41.79 -55.12 24.37
CA GLU A 279 40.74 -55.37 23.37
C GLU A 279 39.39 -55.69 24.02
N GLN A 280 39.37 -56.47 25.11
CA GLN A 280 38.13 -56.74 25.86
C GLN A 280 37.52 -55.47 26.45
N GLU A 281 38.31 -54.59 27.08
CA GLU A 281 37.80 -53.31 27.60
C GLU A 281 37.30 -52.37 26.50
N ARG A 282 37.91 -52.39 25.31
CA ARG A 282 37.42 -51.62 24.15
C ARG A 282 36.07 -52.14 23.67
N GLN A 283 35.93 -53.46 23.54
CA GLN A 283 34.69 -54.08 23.10
C GLN A 283 33.53 -53.89 24.10
N GLU A 284 33.81 -53.89 25.40
CA GLU A 284 32.78 -53.60 26.43
C GLU A 284 32.30 -52.15 26.36
N LYS A 285 33.22 -51.18 26.21
CA LYS A 285 32.88 -49.76 26.03
C LYS A 285 32.12 -49.51 24.74
N GLU A 286 32.42 -50.24 23.67
CA GLU A 286 31.70 -50.13 22.39
C GLU A 286 30.29 -50.72 22.47
N LYS A 287 30.11 -51.85 23.18
CA LYS A 287 28.79 -52.44 23.47
C LYS A 287 27.93 -51.52 24.35
N GLU A 288 28.51 -50.84 25.33
CA GLU A 288 27.78 -49.85 26.14
C GLU A 288 27.36 -48.63 25.32
N LYS A 289 28.23 -48.12 24.44
CA LYS A 289 27.89 -47.03 23.51
C LYS A 289 26.76 -47.42 22.57
N ILE A 290 26.79 -48.63 22.00
CA ILE A 290 25.71 -49.15 21.14
C ILE A 290 24.41 -49.31 21.94
N ARG A 291 24.47 -49.78 23.19
CA ARG A 291 23.28 -49.89 24.05
C ARG A 291 22.65 -48.53 24.35
N ILE A 292 23.46 -47.52 24.65
CA ILE A 292 22.99 -46.15 24.92
C ILE A 292 22.42 -45.50 23.65
N LEU A 293 23.06 -45.70 22.49
CA LEU A 293 22.58 -45.23 21.20
C LEU A 293 21.22 -45.86 20.86
N ASN A 294 21.09 -47.19 21.00
CA ASN A 294 19.84 -47.91 20.76
C ASN A 294 18.72 -47.49 21.73
N ALA A 295 19.06 -47.19 23.00
CA ALA A 295 18.10 -46.65 23.95
C ALA A 295 17.66 -45.21 23.63
N MET A 296 18.54 -44.38 23.05
CA MET A 296 18.18 -43.04 22.57
C MET A 296 17.34 -43.10 21.29
N LEU A 297 17.71 -43.95 20.33
CA LEU A 297 16.94 -44.18 19.09
C LEU A 297 15.54 -44.70 19.40
N GLY A 298 15.40 -45.69 20.29
CA GLY A 298 14.09 -46.19 20.72
C GLY A 298 13.22 -45.14 21.42
N LYS A 299 13.82 -44.23 22.21
CA LYS A 299 13.09 -43.11 22.83
C LYS A 299 12.67 -42.03 21.82
N MET A 300 13.48 -41.79 20.79
CA MET A 300 13.14 -40.89 19.68
C MET A 300 12.03 -41.46 18.82
N GLU A 301 12.11 -42.74 18.44
CA GLU A 301 11.07 -43.43 17.67
C GLU A 301 9.74 -43.52 18.44
N ALA A 302 9.77 -43.78 19.75
CA ALA A 302 8.56 -43.79 20.57
C ALA A 302 7.92 -42.39 20.68
N LYS A 303 8.73 -41.33 20.77
CA LYS A 303 8.23 -39.94 20.76
C LYS A 303 7.66 -39.55 19.39
N ASN A 304 8.31 -39.94 18.31
CA ASN A 304 7.83 -39.66 16.96
C ASN A 304 6.53 -40.43 16.67
N LYS A 305 6.45 -41.71 17.04
CA LYS A 305 5.20 -42.49 16.92
C LYS A 305 4.06 -41.91 17.76
N ALA A 306 4.33 -41.49 19.00
CA ALA A 306 3.32 -40.84 19.83
C ALA A 306 2.87 -39.48 19.25
N ALA A 307 3.76 -38.73 18.61
CA ALA A 307 3.43 -37.49 17.93
C ALA A 307 2.60 -37.73 16.65
N GLU A 308 2.97 -38.74 15.86
CA GLU A 308 2.21 -39.18 14.67
C GLU A 308 0.80 -39.67 15.05
N GLU A 309 0.67 -40.47 16.11
CA GLU A 309 -0.62 -40.92 16.65
C GLU A 309 -1.48 -39.74 17.14
N PHE A 310 -0.87 -38.73 17.77
CA PHE A 310 -1.56 -37.52 18.23
C PHE A 310 -2.00 -36.62 17.07
N GLU A 311 -1.19 -36.52 16.02
CA GLU A 311 -1.54 -35.79 14.79
C GLU A 311 -2.65 -36.50 14.00
N LEU A 312 -2.61 -37.84 13.94
CA LEU A 312 -3.69 -38.67 13.38
C LEU A 312 -5.00 -38.44 14.14
N LEU A 313 -4.99 -38.52 15.48
CA LEU A 313 -6.19 -38.24 16.29
C LEU A 313 -6.73 -36.82 16.08
N ARG A 314 -5.84 -35.82 15.93
CA ARG A 314 -6.23 -34.43 15.67
C ARG A 314 -6.87 -34.27 14.29
N ASN A 315 -6.32 -34.94 13.29
CA ASN A 315 -6.85 -34.92 11.93
C ASN A 315 -8.20 -35.66 11.85
N ASP A 316 -8.35 -36.78 12.56
CA ASP A 316 -9.61 -37.52 12.65
C ASP A 316 -10.70 -36.70 13.34
N LEU A 317 -10.37 -36.02 14.45
CA LEU A 317 -11.31 -35.11 15.13
C LEU A 317 -11.75 -33.96 14.22
N HIS A 318 -10.82 -33.32 13.51
CA HIS A 318 -11.15 -32.24 12.57
C HIS A 318 -12.00 -32.74 11.40
N PHE A 319 -11.76 -33.97 10.93
CA PHE A 319 -12.57 -34.59 9.88
C PHE A 319 -13.98 -34.95 10.37
N GLU A 320 -14.12 -35.44 11.60
CA GLU A 320 -15.42 -35.72 12.23
C GLU A 320 -16.22 -34.45 12.52
N GLU A 321 -15.57 -33.39 13.04
CA GLU A 321 -16.18 -32.07 13.25
C GLU A 321 -16.67 -31.48 11.93
N GLY A 322 -15.85 -31.53 10.88
CA GLY A 322 -16.24 -31.09 9.54
C GLY A 322 -17.41 -31.88 8.95
N GLN A 323 -17.45 -33.20 9.13
CA GLN A 323 -18.60 -34.02 8.71
C GLN A 323 -19.86 -33.77 9.55
N ALA A 324 -19.74 -33.46 10.84
CA ALA A 324 -20.87 -33.12 11.69
C ALA A 324 -21.44 -31.74 11.32
N GLU A 325 -20.59 -30.75 11.03
CA GLU A 325 -21.02 -29.45 10.53
C GLU A 325 -21.68 -29.53 9.15
N ALA A 326 -21.10 -30.32 8.23
CA ALA A 326 -21.68 -30.55 6.91
C ALA A 326 -23.09 -31.16 7.02
N ARG A 327 -23.28 -32.17 7.88
CA ARG A 327 -24.60 -32.76 8.15
C ARG A 327 -25.58 -31.75 8.72
N ARG A 328 -25.17 -30.90 9.69
CA ARG A 328 -26.02 -29.83 10.23
C ARG A 328 -26.42 -28.81 9.16
N VAL A 329 -25.50 -28.44 8.28
CA VAL A 329 -25.79 -27.51 7.18
C VAL A 329 -26.74 -28.13 6.16
N GLU A 330 -26.57 -29.40 5.83
CA GLU A 330 -27.49 -30.13 4.95
C GLU A 330 -28.88 -30.29 5.58
N GLU A 331 -28.98 -30.66 6.85
CA GLU A 331 -30.24 -30.72 7.59
C GLU A 331 -30.95 -29.37 7.62
N MET A 332 -30.22 -28.28 7.88
CA MET A 332 -30.78 -26.92 7.85
C MET A 332 -31.23 -26.50 6.44
N ARG A 333 -30.50 -26.90 5.38
CA ARG A 333 -30.92 -26.67 4.00
C ARG A 333 -32.17 -27.47 3.63
N MET A 334 -32.26 -28.73 4.07
CA MET A 334 -33.43 -29.58 3.83
C MET A 334 -34.65 -29.09 4.61
N ARG A 335 -34.45 -28.61 5.85
CA ARG A 335 -35.49 -27.98 6.65
C ARG A 335 -36.03 -26.71 5.99
N LYS A 336 -35.16 -25.81 5.54
CA LYS A 336 -35.58 -24.61 4.79
C LYS A 336 -36.36 -24.95 3.52
N LYS A 337 -35.91 -25.96 2.76
CA LYS A 337 -36.65 -26.42 1.56
C LYS A 337 -38.04 -26.97 1.89
N LEU A 338 -38.23 -27.59 3.05
CA LEU A 338 -39.53 -28.06 3.51
C LEU A 338 -40.41 -26.89 3.97
N GLU A 339 -39.84 -25.95 4.75
CA GLU A 339 -40.50 -24.72 5.19
C GLU A 339 -40.96 -23.89 3.97
N ASP A 340 -40.10 -23.63 2.99
CA ASP A 340 -40.42 -22.91 1.75
C ASP A 340 -41.55 -23.60 0.94
N ARG A 341 -41.56 -24.94 0.94
CA ARG A 341 -42.60 -25.74 0.24
C ARG A 341 -43.94 -25.68 0.97
N GLU A 342 -43.95 -25.69 2.29
CA GLU A 342 -45.15 -25.53 3.10
C GLU A 342 -45.69 -24.09 3.01
N GLU A 343 -44.81 -23.09 3.02
CA GLU A 343 -45.18 -21.68 2.82
C GLU A 343 -45.79 -21.44 1.44
N MET A 344 -45.21 -22.00 0.36
CA MET A 344 -45.83 -21.94 -0.96
C MET A 344 -47.20 -22.62 -1.02
N ARG A 345 -47.37 -23.78 -0.36
CA ARG A 345 -48.66 -24.48 -0.30
C ARG A 345 -49.70 -23.65 0.46
N ASN A 346 -49.31 -23.05 1.58
CA ASN A 346 -50.18 -22.22 2.40
C ASN A 346 -50.55 -20.91 1.70
N ALA A 347 -49.60 -20.27 1.02
CA ALA A 347 -49.86 -19.07 0.21
C ALA A 347 -50.85 -19.35 -0.94
N HIS A 348 -50.70 -20.49 -1.64
CA HIS A 348 -51.64 -20.92 -2.67
C HIS A 348 -53.04 -21.21 -2.09
N PHE A 349 -53.12 -21.84 -0.91
CA PHE A 349 -54.39 -22.10 -0.23
C PHE A 349 -55.10 -20.79 0.19
N ILE A 350 -54.37 -19.84 0.76
CA ILE A 350 -54.90 -18.52 1.14
C ILE A 350 -55.36 -17.74 -0.11
N GLN A 351 -54.60 -17.80 -1.21
CA GLN A 351 -54.98 -17.16 -2.48
C GLN A 351 -56.28 -17.74 -3.05
N MET A 352 -56.46 -19.06 -2.97
CA MET A 352 -57.67 -19.73 -3.44
C MET A 352 -58.89 -19.37 -2.56
N GLN A 353 -58.75 -19.36 -1.24
CA GLN A 353 -59.82 -18.92 -0.32
C GLN A 353 -60.20 -17.46 -0.55
N ALA A 354 -59.23 -16.56 -0.70
CA ALA A 354 -59.48 -15.15 -0.99
C ALA A 354 -60.17 -14.94 -2.36
N LYS A 355 -59.88 -15.80 -3.35
CA LYS A 355 -60.54 -15.79 -4.65
C LYS A 355 -61.99 -16.28 -4.55
N GLU A 356 -62.23 -17.34 -3.77
CA GLU A 356 -63.56 -17.90 -3.54
C GLU A 356 -64.47 -16.95 -2.76
N GLU A 357 -63.95 -16.30 -1.71
CA GLU A 357 -64.69 -15.28 -0.95
C GLU A 357 -65.06 -14.07 -1.82
N LYS A 358 -64.16 -13.61 -2.70
CA LYS A 358 -64.45 -12.52 -3.65
C LYS A 358 -65.56 -12.92 -4.63
N MET A 359 -65.56 -14.15 -5.12
CA MET A 359 -66.59 -14.63 -6.03
C MET A 359 -67.95 -14.81 -5.33
N SER A 360 -67.97 -15.22 -4.05
CA SER A 360 -69.20 -15.29 -3.26
C SER A 360 -69.80 -13.90 -3.02
N ARG A 361 -68.97 -12.93 -2.59
CA ARG A 361 -69.42 -11.55 -2.39
C ARG A 361 -69.94 -10.91 -3.68
N ALA A 362 -69.26 -11.12 -4.80
CA ALA A 362 -69.73 -10.64 -6.10
C ALA A 362 -71.09 -11.24 -6.50
N ARG A 363 -71.32 -12.54 -6.23
CA ARG A 363 -72.62 -13.19 -6.49
C ARG A 363 -73.73 -12.71 -5.56
N GLU A 364 -73.41 -12.46 -4.30
CA GLU A 364 -74.36 -11.91 -3.31
C GLU A 364 -74.77 -10.47 -3.67
N ASP A 365 -73.83 -9.66 -4.12
CA ASP A 365 -74.09 -8.29 -4.57
C ASP A 365 -74.88 -8.26 -5.89
N GLU A 366 -74.60 -9.19 -6.82
CA GLU A 366 -75.36 -9.34 -8.06
C GLU A 366 -76.79 -9.85 -7.81
N ALA A 367 -77.00 -10.71 -6.81
CA ALA A 367 -78.33 -11.17 -6.39
C ALA A 367 -79.15 -10.04 -5.75
N LYS A 368 -78.55 -9.25 -4.86
CA LYS A 368 -79.20 -8.06 -4.26
C LYS A 368 -79.58 -7.03 -5.31
N LEU A 369 -78.70 -6.77 -6.28
CA LEU A 369 -78.97 -5.86 -7.38
C LEU A 369 -80.15 -6.35 -8.25
N ARG A 370 -80.23 -7.66 -8.50
CA ARG A 370 -81.33 -8.27 -9.26
C ARG A 370 -82.67 -8.18 -8.53
N GLU A 371 -82.66 -8.32 -7.22
CA GLU A 371 -83.83 -8.22 -6.35
C GLU A 371 -84.34 -6.78 -6.25
N GLU A 372 -83.42 -5.80 -6.12
CA GLU A 372 -83.73 -4.37 -6.14
C GLU A 372 -84.32 -3.90 -7.48
N LEU A 373 -83.82 -4.44 -8.61
CA LEU A 373 -84.38 -4.15 -9.94
C LEU A 373 -85.77 -4.78 -10.12
N MET A 374 -85.98 -6.01 -9.68
CA MET A 374 -87.31 -6.66 -9.76
C MET A 374 -88.35 -6.00 -8.85
N SER A 375 -87.95 -5.52 -7.67
CA SER A 375 -88.84 -4.76 -6.78
C SER A 375 -89.26 -3.42 -7.38
N LYS A 376 -88.35 -2.71 -8.07
CA LYS A 376 -88.67 -1.45 -8.75
C LYS A 376 -89.65 -1.65 -9.91
N PHE A 377 -89.50 -2.71 -10.70
CA PHE A 377 -90.44 -3.01 -11.78
C PHE A 377 -91.84 -3.41 -11.28
N ALA A 378 -91.93 -4.09 -10.14
CA ALA A 378 -93.22 -4.45 -9.53
C ALA A 378 -93.96 -3.26 -8.89
N GLU A 379 -93.22 -2.24 -8.43
CA GLU A 379 -93.79 -0.97 -7.93
C GLU A 379 -94.31 -0.08 -9.06
N ASP A 380 -93.64 -0.11 -10.22
CA ASP A 380 -94.06 0.63 -11.42
C ASP A 380 -95.28 0.01 -12.13
N ASP A 381 -95.42 -1.33 -12.15
CA ASP A 381 -96.59 -2.02 -12.72
C ASP A 381 -97.90 -1.78 -11.93
N ARG A 382 -97.82 -1.44 -10.62
CA ARG A 382 -99.00 -1.12 -9.79
C ARG A 382 -99.54 0.29 -9.98
N ILE A 383 -98.74 1.21 -10.52
CA ILE A 383 -99.09 2.63 -10.70
C ILE A 383 -99.55 2.91 -12.15
N GLU A 384 -99.53 1.90 -13.03
CA GLU A 384 -99.83 2.00 -14.46
C GLU A 384 -101.29 1.61 -14.84
N GLN A 385 -102.30 1.97 -14.04
CA GLN A 385 -103.72 1.83 -14.45
C GLN A 385 -104.54 3.13 -14.55
N LEU A 386 -103.97 4.31 -14.28
CA LEU A 386 -104.70 5.58 -14.43
C LEU A 386 -103.77 6.71 -14.85
N ASN A 387 -103.51 6.88 -16.16
CA ASN A 387 -103.40 8.17 -16.88
C ASN A 387 -102.67 8.07 -18.23
N ASP A 388 -103.35 7.59 -19.26
CA ASP A 388 -102.80 7.43 -20.62
C ASP A 388 -102.51 8.76 -21.37
N HIS A 389 -102.93 9.91 -20.83
CA HIS A 389 -102.67 11.22 -21.47
C HIS A 389 -101.37 11.90 -20.96
N LYS A 390 -100.82 11.49 -19.81
CA LYS A 390 -99.47 11.92 -19.34
C LYS A 390 -98.35 11.08 -19.95
N ARG A 391 -98.68 9.93 -20.55
CA ARG A 391 -97.75 8.97 -21.15
C ARG A 391 -96.97 9.55 -22.34
N ARG A 392 -97.61 10.33 -23.22
CA ARG A 392 -96.92 10.91 -24.39
C ARG A 392 -95.92 12.01 -24.03
N LEU A 393 -96.25 12.87 -23.08
CA LEU A 393 -95.35 13.96 -22.65
C LEU A 393 -94.16 13.42 -21.83
N LYS A 394 -94.38 12.45 -20.94
CA LYS A 394 -93.32 11.83 -20.14
C LYS A 394 -92.44 10.88 -20.95
N VAL A 395 -92.98 10.14 -21.93
CA VAL A 395 -92.16 9.31 -22.83
C VAL A 395 -91.25 10.16 -23.70
N GLU A 396 -91.69 11.33 -24.19
CA GLU A 396 -90.78 12.26 -24.88
C GLU A 396 -89.73 12.87 -23.93
N GLN A 397 -90.10 13.19 -22.68
CA GLN A 397 -89.14 13.68 -21.68
C GLN A 397 -88.12 12.60 -21.31
N HIS A 398 -88.54 11.35 -21.07
CA HIS A 398 -87.65 10.22 -20.81
C HIS A 398 -86.84 9.82 -22.04
N LYS A 399 -87.35 9.97 -23.26
CA LYS A 399 -86.55 9.81 -24.50
C LYS A 399 -85.47 10.88 -24.62
N ARG A 400 -85.79 12.15 -24.36
CA ARG A 400 -84.79 13.24 -24.33
C ARG A 400 -83.79 13.07 -23.19
N GLU A 401 -84.21 12.59 -22.03
CA GLU A 401 -83.33 12.32 -20.89
C GLU A 401 -82.44 11.10 -21.15
N THR A 402 -82.95 10.04 -21.78
CA THR A 402 -82.13 8.87 -22.16
C THR A 402 -81.17 9.21 -23.30
N GLU A 403 -81.58 9.99 -24.30
CA GLU A 403 -80.68 10.53 -25.34
C GLU A 403 -79.60 11.42 -24.72
N ARG A 404 -79.95 12.33 -23.81
CA ARG A 404 -78.96 13.13 -23.04
C ARG A 404 -78.02 12.27 -22.21
N LEU A 405 -78.49 11.21 -21.56
CA LEU A 405 -77.63 10.30 -20.80
C LEU A 405 -76.71 9.48 -21.71
N ILE A 406 -77.16 9.11 -22.91
CA ILE A 406 -76.34 8.43 -23.93
C ILE A 406 -75.30 9.40 -24.50
N GLU A 407 -75.68 10.65 -24.80
CA GLU A 407 -74.77 11.71 -25.25
C GLU A 407 -73.74 12.04 -24.18
N MET A 408 -74.15 12.27 -22.93
CA MET A 408 -73.23 12.45 -21.80
C MET A 408 -72.29 11.25 -21.62
N ARG A 409 -72.77 10.01 -21.79
CA ARG A 409 -71.91 8.82 -21.72
C ARG A 409 -70.92 8.74 -22.88
N ARG A 410 -71.32 9.15 -24.09
CA ARG A 410 -70.42 9.25 -25.26
C ARG A 410 -69.37 10.34 -25.05
N GLU A 411 -69.77 11.53 -24.61
CA GLU A 411 -68.86 12.62 -24.27
C GLU A 411 -67.88 12.21 -23.17
N MET A 412 -68.35 11.54 -22.11
CA MET A 412 -67.47 11.03 -21.05
C MET A 412 -66.48 9.97 -21.55
N PHE A 413 -66.90 9.10 -22.48
CA PHE A 413 -66.01 8.11 -23.11
C PHE A 413 -64.99 8.75 -24.06
N GLU A 414 -65.40 9.77 -24.82
CA GLU A 414 -64.50 10.53 -25.70
C GLU A 414 -63.48 11.35 -24.91
N VAL A 415 -63.91 11.99 -23.82
CA VAL A 415 -63.01 12.67 -22.88
C VAL A 415 -62.06 11.69 -22.21
N ALA A 416 -62.52 10.50 -21.82
CA ALA A 416 -61.66 9.46 -21.25
C ALA A 416 -60.62 8.96 -22.28
N ARG A 417 -61.02 8.69 -23.53
CA ARG A 417 -60.07 8.32 -24.60
C ARG A 417 -59.13 9.44 -25.02
N ALA A 418 -59.57 10.69 -24.97
CA ALA A 418 -58.69 11.83 -25.19
C ALA A 418 -57.63 11.91 -24.09
N LYS A 419 -58.04 11.81 -22.82
CA LYS A 419 -57.12 11.76 -21.68
C LYS A 419 -56.13 10.59 -21.76
N GLU A 420 -56.60 9.39 -22.11
CA GLU A 420 -55.72 8.22 -22.28
C GLU A 420 -54.69 8.44 -23.39
N ARG A 421 -55.10 9.05 -24.52
CA ARG A 421 -54.15 9.41 -25.60
C ARG A 421 -53.15 10.47 -25.15
N ASP A 422 -53.60 11.50 -24.45
CA ASP A 422 -52.74 12.56 -23.94
C ASP A 422 -51.74 12.02 -22.91
N GLU A 423 -52.16 11.09 -22.03
CA GLU A 423 -51.31 10.38 -21.08
C GLU A 423 -50.27 9.51 -21.81
N GLN A 424 -50.67 8.77 -22.85
CA GLN A 424 -49.76 7.96 -23.66
C GLN A 424 -48.75 8.84 -24.42
N GLU A 425 -49.17 9.98 -24.95
CA GLU A 425 -48.26 10.93 -25.62
C GLU A 425 -47.30 11.58 -24.63
N ALA A 426 -47.75 11.91 -23.41
CA ALA A 426 -46.89 12.42 -22.35
C ALA A 426 -45.84 11.37 -21.93
N LEU A 427 -46.25 10.13 -21.72
CA LEU A 427 -45.34 9.03 -21.39
C LEU A 427 -44.30 8.80 -22.49
N LYS A 428 -44.69 8.83 -23.77
CA LYS A 428 -43.75 8.73 -24.89
C LYS A 428 -42.74 9.88 -24.91
N LYS A 429 -43.19 11.11 -24.70
CA LYS A 429 -42.29 12.28 -24.62
C LYS A 429 -41.32 12.15 -23.46
N ASP A 430 -41.78 11.68 -22.30
CA ASP A 430 -40.92 11.43 -21.14
C ASP A 430 -39.90 10.32 -21.40
N GLU A 431 -40.29 9.23 -22.08
CA GLU A 431 -39.38 8.17 -22.50
C GLU A 431 -38.34 8.64 -23.51
N ASP A 432 -38.74 9.45 -24.50
CA ASP A 432 -37.83 10.01 -25.50
C ASP A 432 -36.83 10.98 -24.84
N GLN A 433 -37.28 11.83 -23.92
CA GLN A 433 -36.40 12.70 -23.13
C GLN A 433 -35.41 11.90 -22.28
N ARG A 434 -35.87 10.80 -21.64
CA ARG A 434 -34.99 9.89 -20.89
C ARG A 434 -33.95 9.26 -21.80
N ARG A 435 -34.32 8.82 -23.01
CA ARG A 435 -33.38 8.23 -23.99
C ARG A 435 -32.31 9.22 -24.41
N ILE A 436 -32.68 10.47 -24.70
CA ILE A 436 -31.70 11.53 -25.04
C ILE A 436 -30.69 11.72 -23.91
N ILE A 437 -31.16 11.83 -22.66
CA ILE A 437 -30.29 11.99 -21.49
C ILE A 437 -29.34 10.79 -21.32
N ILE A 438 -29.86 9.57 -21.53
CA ILE A 438 -29.07 8.34 -21.47
C ILE A 438 -27.99 8.32 -22.56
N GLU A 439 -28.32 8.67 -23.80
CA GLU A 439 -27.36 8.72 -24.91
C GLU A 439 -26.27 9.78 -24.71
N GLU A 440 -26.64 10.97 -24.21
CA GLU A 440 -25.68 12.02 -23.89
C GLU A 440 -24.69 11.58 -22.81
N GLU A 441 -25.19 10.95 -21.74
CA GLU A 441 -24.35 10.44 -20.65
C GLU A 441 -23.51 9.24 -21.08
N LYS A 442 -24.04 8.38 -21.94
CA LYS A 442 -23.29 7.31 -22.58
C LYS A 442 -22.11 7.87 -23.37
N LYS A 443 -22.36 8.85 -24.24
CA LYS A 443 -21.32 9.54 -25.02
C LYS A 443 -20.30 10.23 -24.11
N ARG A 444 -20.74 10.85 -23.01
CA ARG A 444 -19.85 11.45 -22.00
C ARG A 444 -18.93 10.42 -21.35
N LEU A 445 -19.46 9.31 -20.83
CA LEU A 445 -18.68 8.23 -20.21
C LEU A 445 -17.65 7.62 -21.18
N LEU A 446 -18.03 7.44 -22.44
CA LEU A 446 -17.11 6.95 -23.47
C LEU A 446 -15.99 7.96 -23.78
N ARG A 447 -16.27 9.27 -23.81
CA ARG A 447 -15.20 10.28 -23.98
C ARG A 447 -14.24 10.31 -22.80
N GLU A 448 -14.77 10.32 -21.58
CA GLU A 448 -13.96 10.46 -20.35
C GLU A 448 -13.13 9.19 -20.05
N HIS A 449 -13.68 8.00 -20.26
CA HIS A 449 -13.02 6.74 -19.87
C HIS A 449 -12.66 5.84 -21.04
N GLY A 450 -13.44 5.86 -22.12
CA GLY A 450 -13.21 4.98 -23.26
C GLY A 450 -11.90 5.30 -24.00
N GLN A 451 -11.46 6.56 -24.03
CA GLN A 451 -10.23 6.95 -24.74
C GLN A 451 -8.95 6.35 -24.13
N GLU A 452 -8.84 6.31 -22.80
CA GLU A 452 -7.69 5.69 -22.13
C GLU A 452 -7.73 4.15 -22.17
N LEU A 453 -8.93 3.60 -22.30
CA LEU A 453 -9.20 2.17 -22.14
C LEU A 453 -9.34 1.43 -23.47
N LYS A 454 -9.12 2.09 -24.62
CA LYS A 454 -9.34 1.53 -25.97
C LYS A 454 -8.83 0.10 -26.16
N LYS A 455 -7.64 -0.22 -25.62
CA LYS A 455 -6.99 -1.54 -25.76
C LYS A 455 -7.52 -2.61 -24.79
N PHE A 456 -8.29 -2.21 -23.77
CA PHE A 456 -8.72 -3.05 -22.65
C PHE A 456 -10.25 -3.17 -22.54
N LEU A 457 -10.99 -2.61 -23.49
CA LEU A 457 -12.46 -2.68 -23.52
C LEU A 457 -12.94 -4.13 -23.73
N PRO A 458 -13.87 -4.63 -22.90
CA PRO A 458 -14.54 -5.90 -23.11
C PRO A 458 -15.34 -5.94 -24.43
N LYS A 459 -15.61 -7.17 -24.91
CA LYS A 459 -16.52 -7.37 -26.05
C LYS A 459 -17.91 -6.78 -25.73
N ASN A 460 -18.59 -6.25 -26.74
CA ASN A 460 -19.93 -5.65 -26.64
C ASN A 460 -20.02 -4.41 -25.73
N THR A 461 -18.91 -3.70 -25.50
CA THR A 461 -18.96 -2.41 -24.78
C THR A 461 -19.58 -1.31 -25.64
N LEU A 462 -19.45 -1.41 -26.96
CA LEU A 462 -19.97 -0.45 -27.94
C LEU A 462 -21.21 -1.03 -28.59
N GLY A 463 -22.31 -0.30 -28.50
CA GLY A 463 -23.62 -0.76 -28.99
C GLY A 463 -23.97 -0.21 -30.38
N SER A 464 -23.49 1.01 -30.70
CA SER A 464 -23.73 1.66 -31.99
C SER A 464 -22.44 1.92 -32.75
N MET A 465 -22.55 2.09 -34.07
CA MET A 465 -21.44 2.50 -34.92
C MET A 465 -20.92 3.89 -34.54
N GLU A 466 -21.80 4.77 -34.06
CA GLU A 466 -21.42 6.09 -33.54
C GLU A 466 -20.51 5.99 -32.32
N ASP A 467 -20.76 5.06 -31.40
CA ASP A 467 -19.90 4.82 -30.23
C ASP A 467 -18.50 4.38 -30.66
N TYR A 468 -18.43 3.57 -31.73
CA TYR A 468 -17.16 3.11 -32.31
C TYR A 468 -16.39 4.26 -32.94
N GLN A 469 -17.04 5.08 -33.76
CA GLN A 469 -16.44 6.26 -34.38
C GLN A 469 -15.94 7.27 -33.34
N LEU A 470 -16.69 7.46 -32.26
CA LEU A 470 -16.30 8.37 -31.17
C LEU A 470 -14.98 7.95 -30.50
N LEU A 471 -14.68 6.65 -30.42
CA LEU A 471 -13.49 6.14 -29.75
C LEU A 471 -12.32 5.86 -30.69
N PHE A 472 -12.58 5.30 -31.86
CA PHE A 472 -11.55 4.83 -32.78
C PHE A 472 -11.34 5.77 -33.99
N GLY A 473 -12.17 6.80 -34.14
CA GLY A 473 -12.20 7.65 -35.33
C GLY A 473 -12.94 6.96 -36.48
N GLU A 474 -13.09 7.66 -37.61
CA GLU A 474 -13.51 7.00 -38.85
C GLU A 474 -12.47 5.94 -39.21
N ALA A 475 -12.91 4.68 -39.31
CA ALA A 475 -12.11 3.65 -39.94
C ALA A 475 -11.93 4.06 -41.41
N ALA A 476 -10.71 4.51 -41.75
CA ALA A 476 -10.29 4.69 -43.13
C ALA A 476 -10.20 3.35 -43.87
#